data_AF-A0A5N9AW84-F1
#
_entry.id   AF-A0A5N9AW84-F1
#
_cell.length_a   1.000
_cell.length_b   1.000
_cell.length_c   1.000
_cell.angle_alpha   90.00
_cell.angle_beta   90.00
_cell.angle_gamma   90.00
#
_symmetry.space_group_name_H-M   'P 1'
#
loop_
_entity.id
_entity.type
_entity.pdbx_description
1 polymer ?
#
loop_
_entity_poly.entity_id
_entity_poly.type
_entity_poly.pdbx_seq_one_letter_code
_entity_poly.pdbx_strand_id
1 'polypeptide(L)'
;MGLVQYVSTASVADDALDLAVAISKYAPIAAKYLKEAVNSGMDMTIKQGMGLEADLSVILQSTADRSEGIRSFLIKRDPNYIGE
;
A
#
# COMPACT_ATOMS: atom_id res chain seq x y z
N MET A 1 -15.80 10.88 16.06
CA MET A 1 -16.44 9.56 15.87
C MET A 1 -15.82 8.71 14.76
N GLY A 2 -14.77 9.13 14.03
CA GLY A 2 -13.89 8.24 13.23
C GLY A 2 -14.51 7.32 12.18
N LEU A 3 -15.83 7.39 11.97
CA LEU A 3 -16.59 6.45 11.15
C LEU A 3 -16.38 6.67 9.64
N VAL A 4 -16.05 7.91 9.26
CA VAL A 4 -15.73 8.30 7.89
C VAL A 4 -14.43 9.09 7.89
N GLN A 5 -13.58 8.83 6.90
CA GLN A 5 -12.30 9.52 6.73
C GLN A 5 -12.46 10.88 6.03
N TYR A 6 -13.39 10.97 5.07
CA TYR A 6 -13.65 12.17 4.29
C TYR A 6 -15.15 12.31 4.00
N VAL A 7 -15.61 13.55 3.85
CA VAL A 7 -16.98 13.89 3.47
C VAL A 7 -16.91 14.72 2.19
N SER A 8 -17.46 14.18 1.10
CA SER A 8 -17.55 14.87 -0.18
C SER A 8 -18.62 15.96 -0.16
N THR A 9 -18.33 17.10 -0.76
CA THR A 9 -19.28 18.20 -0.97
C THR A 9 -19.89 18.20 -2.37
N ALA A 10 -19.38 17.36 -3.27
CA ALA A 10 -19.81 17.25 -4.66
C ALA A 10 -20.27 15.82 -4.96
N SER A 11 -19.46 15.04 -5.67
CA SER A 11 -19.77 13.67 -6.08
C SER A 11 -18.95 12.67 -5.27
N VAL A 12 -19.63 11.94 -4.38
CA VAL A 12 -19.01 10.86 -3.58
C VAL A 12 -18.41 9.79 -4.48
N ALA A 13 -19.04 9.50 -5.62
CA ALA A 13 -18.60 8.46 -6.54
C ALA A 13 -17.27 8.83 -7.22
N ASP A 14 -17.14 10.08 -7.66
CA ASP A 14 -15.93 10.55 -8.34
C ASP A 14 -14.76 10.63 -7.34
N ASP A 15 -14.99 11.18 -6.15
CA ASP A 15 -13.96 11.25 -5.10
C ASP A 15 -13.49 9.85 -4.66
N ALA A 16 -14.42 8.89 -4.56
CA ALA A 16 -14.09 7.51 -4.24
C ALA A 16 -13.30 6.82 -5.38
N LEU A 17 -13.64 7.12 -6.64
CA LEU A 17 -12.94 6.59 -7.80
C LEU A 17 -11.52 7.16 -7.89
N ASP A 18 -11.35 8.47 -7.67
CA ASP A 18 -10.03 9.12 -7.63
C ASP A 18 -9.13 8.50 -6.56
N LEU A 19 -9.68 8.20 -5.37
CA LEU A 19 -8.95 7.49 -4.33
C LEU A 19 -8.57 6.07 -4.77
N ALA A 20 -9.48 5.33 -5.40
CA ALA A 20 -9.19 4.00 -5.91
C ALA A 20 -8.09 4.01 -6.98
N VAL A 21 -8.12 5.00 -7.88
CA VAL A 21 -7.09 5.22 -8.92
C VAL A 21 -5.75 5.61 -8.29
N ALA A 22 -5.75 6.40 -7.23
CA ALA A 22 -4.52 6.71 -6.50
C ALA A 22 -3.91 5.44 -5.87
N ILE A 23 -4.74 4.59 -5.26
CA ILE A 23 -4.29 3.32 -4.66
C ILE A 23 -3.79 2.34 -5.74
N SER A 24 -4.44 2.29 -6.91
CA SER A 24 -4.04 1.37 -7.98
C SER A 24 -2.69 1.69 -8.62
N LYS A 25 -2.11 2.86 -8.35
CA LYS A 25 -0.76 3.25 -8.82
C LYS A 25 0.37 2.63 -8.00
N TYR A 26 0.08 1.97 -6.87
CA TYR A 26 1.09 1.33 -6.03
C TYR A 26 1.27 -0.15 -6.39
N ALA A 27 2.40 -0.73 -5.97
CA ALA A 27 2.72 -2.13 -6.19
C ALA A 27 1.65 -3.07 -5.59
N PRO A 28 0.98 -3.92 -6.39
CA PRO A 28 -0.13 -4.74 -5.91
C PRO A 28 0.24 -5.69 -4.76
N ILE A 29 1.42 -6.30 -4.79
CA ILE A 29 1.87 -7.21 -3.71
C ILE A 29 2.13 -6.41 -2.43
N ALA A 30 2.76 -5.24 -2.54
CA ALA A 30 3.02 -4.38 -1.38
C ALA A 30 1.72 -3.88 -0.74
N ALA A 31 0.73 -3.48 -1.55
CA ALA A 31 -0.58 -3.06 -1.04
C ALA A 31 -1.31 -4.19 -0.30
N LYS A 32 -1.19 -5.44 -0.78
CA LYS A 32 -1.75 -6.63 -0.09
C LYS A 32 -1.10 -6.85 1.28
N TYR A 33 0.23 -6.85 1.35
CA TYR A 33 0.93 -7.06 2.62
C TYR A 33 0.78 -5.89 3.59
N LEU A 34 0.69 -4.65 3.10
CA LEU A 34 0.35 -3.50 3.93
C LEU A 34 -1.02 -3.70 4.60
N LYS A 35 -2.02 -4.14 3.84
CA LYS A 35 -3.35 -4.40 4.37
C LYS A 35 -3.35 -5.53 5.41
N GLU A 36 -2.57 -6.58 5.17
CA GLU A 36 -2.36 -7.67 6.13
C GLU A 36 -1.70 -7.16 7.42
N ALA A 37 -0.62 -6.40 7.31
CA ALA A 37 0.09 -5.82 8.45
C ALA A 37 -0.82 -4.93 9.32
N VAL A 38 -1.66 -4.10 8.66
CA VAL A 38 -2.60 -3.22 9.37
C VAL A 38 -3.69 -4.03 10.05
N ASN A 39 -4.34 -4.95 9.34
CA ASN A 39 -5.45 -5.73 9.90
C ASN A 39 -4.99 -6.64 11.04
N SER A 40 -3.95 -7.44 10.81
CA SER A 40 -3.43 -8.38 11.81
C SER A 40 -2.71 -7.67 12.96
N GLY A 41 -2.09 -6.51 12.68
CA GLY A 41 -1.43 -5.69 13.69
C GLY A 41 -2.38 -5.07 14.73
N MET A 42 -3.66 -4.88 14.41
CA MET A 42 -4.64 -4.33 15.36
C MET A 42 -4.86 -5.22 16.59
N ASP A 43 -4.69 -6.54 16.43
CA ASP A 43 -4.87 -7.53 17.51
C ASP A 43 -3.54 -7.92 18.18
N MET A 44 -2.44 -7.26 17.82
CA MET A 44 -1.09 -7.58 18.28
C MET A 44 -0.53 -6.54 19.26
N THR A 45 0.43 -6.95 20.07
CA THR A 45 1.30 -5.98 20.76
C THR A 45 2.17 -5.25 19.74
N ILE A 46 2.60 -4.03 20.06
CA ILE A 46 3.51 -3.24 19.20
C ILE A 46 4.75 -4.04 18.79
N LYS A 47 5.34 -4.82 19.71
CA LYS A 47 6.51 -5.64 19.43
C LYS A 47 6.23 -6.72 18.39
N GLN A 48 5.07 -7.38 18.47
CA GLN A 48 4.65 -8.38 17.49
C GLN A 48 4.33 -7.74 16.14
N GLY A 49 3.64 -6.60 16.14
CA GLY A 49 3.35 -5.85 14.91
C GLY A 49 4.60 -5.41 14.17
N MET A 50 5.62 -4.91 14.88
CA MET A 50 6.94 -4.61 14.30
C MET A 50 7.62 -5.85 13.71
N GLY A 51 7.49 -7.01 14.36
CA GLY A 51 7.99 -8.27 13.82
C GLY A 51 7.30 -8.66 12.51
N LEU A 52 5.96 -8.62 12.50
CA LEU A 52 5.16 -8.90 11.31
C LEU A 52 5.50 -7.95 10.14
N GLU A 53 5.62 -6.65 10.42
CA GLU A 53 6.00 -5.66 9.42
C GLU A 53 7.39 -5.94 8.83
N ALA A 54 8.37 -6.28 9.67
CA ALA A 54 9.71 -6.64 9.22
C ALA A 54 9.69 -7.90 8.33
N ASP A 55 8.96 -8.94 8.72
CA ASP A 55 8.85 -10.18 7.94
C ASP A 55 8.22 -9.92 6.57
N LEU A 56 7.10 -9.19 6.52
CA LEU A 56 6.42 -8.83 5.27
C LEU A 56 7.31 -7.94 4.38
N SER A 57 8.05 -7.00 4.97
CA SER A 57 9.03 -6.17 4.26
C SER A 57 10.17 -7.00 3.66
N VAL A 58 10.65 -8.03 4.37
CA VAL A 58 11.64 -8.97 3.84
C VAL A 58 11.10 -9.74 2.64
N ILE A 59 9.85 -10.19 2.67
CA ILE A 59 9.23 -10.87 1.52
C ILE A 59 9.15 -9.95 0.29
N LEU A 60 8.83 -8.66 0.49
CA LEU A 60 8.81 -7.68 -0.60
C LEU A 60 10.19 -7.45 -1.22
N GLN A 61 11.29 -7.85 -0.56
CA GLN A 61 12.62 -7.63 -1.11
C GLN A 61 12.86 -8.36 -2.42
N SER A 62 12.20 -9.49 -2.65
CA SER A 62 12.37 -10.32 -3.85
C SER A 62 11.36 -10.05 -4.96
N THR A 63 10.44 -9.10 -4.81
CA THR A 63 9.45 -8.79 -5.86
C THR A 63 10.06 -7.93 -6.96
N ALA A 64 9.63 -8.17 -8.20
CA ALA A 64 10.00 -7.36 -9.35
C ALA A 64 9.50 -5.90 -9.18
N ASP A 65 8.31 -5.72 -8.60
CA ASP A 65 7.74 -4.41 -8.32
C ASP A 65 8.65 -3.56 -7.42
N ARG A 66 9.34 -4.16 -6.43
CA ARG A 66 10.29 -3.41 -5.59
C ARG A 66 11.49 -2.94 -6.41
N SER A 67 12.08 -3.83 -7.21
CA SER A 67 13.19 -3.47 -8.09
C SER A 67 12.80 -2.38 -9.07
N GLU A 68 11.60 -2.47 -9.64
CA GLU A 68 11.03 -1.47 -10.53
C GLU A 68 10.80 -0.13 -9.84
N GLY A 69 10.26 -0.12 -8.62
CA GLY A 69 10.06 1.11 -7.83
C GLY A 69 11.38 1.83 -7.52
N ILE A 70 12.43 1.09 -7.18
CA ILE A 70 13.77 1.66 -6.97
C ILE A 70 14.32 2.22 -8.30
N ARG A 71 14.20 1.44 -9.38
CA ARG A 71 14.72 1.84 -10.70
C ARG A 71 14.01 3.06 -11.25
N SER A 72 12.68 3.11 -11.19
CA SER A 72 11.86 4.22 -11.68
C SER A 72 12.17 5.51 -10.92
N PHE A 73 12.35 5.42 -9.60
CA PHE A 73 12.76 6.53 -8.76
C PHE A 73 14.14 7.08 -9.15
N LEU A 74 15.13 6.19 -9.31
CA LEU A 74 16.50 6.58 -9.69
C LEU A 74 16.55 7.32 -11.03
N ILE A 75 15.70 6.95 -11.99
CA ILE A 75 15.65 7.58 -13.32
C ILE A 75 14.51 8.61 -13.48
N LYS A 76 13.85 8.99 -12.37
CA LYS A 76 12.79 10.01 -12.30
C LYS A 76 11.64 9.81 -13.30
N ARG A 77 11.11 8.59 -13.36
CA ARG A 77 9.89 8.26 -14.10
C ARG A 77 8.86 7.61 -13.20
N ASP A 78 7.64 7.52 -13.70
CA ASP A 78 6.62 6.73 -13.03
C ASP A 78 6.95 5.23 -13.06
N PRO A 79 6.74 4.50 -11.96
CA PRO A 79 6.90 3.04 -11.91
C PRO A 79 5.79 2.35 -12.72
N ASN A 80 6.13 1.19 -13.31
CA ASN A 80 5.15 0.29 -13.90
C ASN A 80 5.08 -1.01 -13.09
N TYR A 81 4.19 -1.06 -12.11
CA TYR A 81 3.99 -2.24 -11.28
C TYR A 81 3.09 -3.26 -11.97
N ILE A 82 3.50 -4.53 -11.94
CA ILE A 82 2.80 -5.65 -12.58
C ILE A 82 2.32 -6.71 -11.58
N GLY A 83 2.71 -6.59 -10.30
CA GLY A 83 2.31 -7.53 -9.26
C GLY A 83 3.13 -8.81 -9.26
N GLU A 84 4.44 -8.70 -9.54
CA GLU A 84 5.43 -9.78 -9.54
C GLU A 84 6.61 -9.43 -8.62
#